data_AF-A0A813GU98-F1
#
_entry.id   AF-A0A813GU98-F1
#
_cell.length_a   1.000
_cell.length_b   1.000
_cell.length_c   1.000
_cell.angle_alpha   90.00
_cell.angle_beta   90.00
_cell.angle_gamma   90.00
#
_symmetry.space_group_name_H-M   'P 1'
#
loop_
_entity.id
_entity.type
_entity.pdbx_description
1 polymer ?
#
loop_
_entity_poly.entity_id
_entity_poly.type
_entity_poly.pdbx_seq_one_letter_code
_entity_poly.pdbx_strand_id
1 'polypeptide(L)'
;MRVLQCNVHWDGVLLAEWVPLLLHLTESLLGEAEHAGVIAGIASHISDVLSFQDELMSSFWPSELAAATLHASLILCTKCFERHTLTLRINHLCRVKEEDVASLSEKILTAAIGNRCAELILEGSGITAEESDPEQLALPPFRPSDSDSDGFISGRDEQRQKRQRR
;
A
#
# COMPACT_ATOMS: atom_id res chain seq x y z
N MET A 1 -12.75 -19.32 6.73
CA MET A 1 -12.87 -19.73 5.32
C MET A 1 -13.83 -20.89 5.06
N ARG A 2 -14.95 -20.64 4.38
CA ARG A 2 -15.76 -21.67 3.73
C ARG A 2 -15.36 -21.71 2.25
N VAL A 3 -14.56 -22.69 1.84
CA VAL A 3 -14.33 -22.96 0.42
C VAL A 3 -15.68 -23.28 -0.22
N LEU A 4 -15.93 -22.78 -1.43
CA LEU A 4 -17.11 -23.14 -2.21
C LEU A 4 -17.29 -24.67 -2.19
N GLN A 5 -18.46 -25.16 -1.72
CA GLN A 5 -18.76 -26.60 -1.66
C GLN A 5 -19.00 -27.21 -3.05
N CYS A 6 -18.93 -26.40 -4.10
CA CYS A 6 -19.04 -26.78 -5.49
C CYS A 6 -18.07 -25.93 -6.33
N ASN A 7 -17.38 -26.54 -7.30
CA ASN A 7 -16.57 -25.81 -8.26
C ASN A 7 -17.50 -25.02 -9.18
N VAL A 8 -17.73 -23.75 -8.87
CA VAL A 8 -18.34 -22.82 -9.82
C VAL A 8 -17.17 -22.23 -10.58
N HIS A 9 -16.99 -22.63 -11.83
CA HIS A 9 -16.08 -21.92 -12.73
C HIS A 9 -16.82 -20.69 -13.21
N TRP A 10 -16.31 -19.52 -12.87
CA TRP A 10 -16.88 -18.24 -13.28
C TRP A 10 -15.87 -17.51 -14.15
N ASP A 11 -16.39 -16.85 -15.19
CA ASP A 11 -15.57 -16.16 -16.17
C ASP A 11 -14.81 -15.01 -15.50
N GLY A 12 -13.54 -14.82 -15.85
CA GLY A 12 -12.73 -13.67 -15.42
C GLY A 12 -13.39 -12.32 -15.73
N VAL A 13 -14.31 -12.29 -16.71
CA VAL A 13 -15.18 -11.14 -17.02
C VAL A 13 -15.94 -10.65 -15.79
N LEU A 14 -16.43 -11.54 -14.92
CA LEU A 14 -17.17 -11.14 -13.72
C LEU A 14 -16.26 -10.42 -12.71
N LEU A 15 -14.98 -10.81 -12.59
CA LEU A 15 -14.02 -10.10 -11.73
C LEU A 15 -13.78 -8.68 -12.26
N ALA A 16 -13.67 -8.55 -13.58
CA ALA A 16 -13.52 -7.28 -14.28
C ALA A 16 -14.75 -6.36 -14.16
N GLU A 17 -15.94 -6.88 -13.84
CA GLU A 17 -17.13 -6.08 -13.52
C GLU A 17 -17.20 -5.68 -12.05
N TRP A 18 -16.83 -6.59 -11.14
CA TRP A 18 -16.90 -6.35 -9.70
C TRP A 18 -15.92 -5.30 -9.20
N VAL A 19 -14.68 -5.31 -9.70
CA VAL A 19 -13.63 -4.37 -9.26
C VAL A 19 -13.99 -2.91 -9.55
N PRO A 20 -14.38 -2.51 -10.78
CA PRO A 20 -14.81 -1.14 -11.06
C PRO A 20 -16.08 -0.74 -10.29
N LEU A 21 -17.02 -1.67 -10.11
CA LEU A 21 -18.25 -1.41 -9.36
C LEU A 21 -17.94 -1.05 -7.90
N LEU A 22 -17.13 -1.87 -7.22
CA LEU A 22 -16.75 -1.62 -5.83
C LEU A 22 -15.95 -0.33 -5.68
N LEU A 23 -15.04 -0.04 -6.62
CA LEU A 23 -14.29 1.20 -6.62
C LEU A 23 -15.22 2.42 -6.80
N HIS A 24 -16.18 2.36 -7.72
CA HIS A 24 -17.17 3.42 -7.92
C HIS A 24 -18.03 3.65 -6.65
N LEU A 25 -18.48 2.57 -6.00
CA LEU A 25 -19.29 2.66 -4.78
C LEU A 25 -18.51 3.18 -3.56
N THR A 26 -17.18 3.19 -3.62
CA THR A 26 -16.29 3.61 -2.54
C THR A 26 -15.44 4.82 -2.89
N GLU A 27 -15.61 5.39 -4.09
CA GLU A 27 -14.78 6.47 -4.64
C GLU A 27 -14.76 7.70 -3.73
N SER A 28 -15.88 8.02 -3.09
CA SER A 28 -15.99 9.15 -2.15
C SER A 28 -15.07 9.04 -0.93
N LEU A 29 -14.56 7.84 -0.61
CA LEU A 29 -13.67 7.58 0.52
C LEU A 29 -12.19 7.74 0.16
N LEU A 30 -11.86 7.96 -1.13
CA LEU A 30 -10.48 8.10 -1.61
C LEU A 30 -9.89 9.51 -1.44
N GLY A 31 -10.73 10.48 -1.08
CA GLY A 31 -10.37 11.90 -0.93
C GLY A 31 -10.19 12.63 -2.27
N GLU A 32 -9.43 12.05 -3.19
CA GLU A 32 -9.11 12.62 -4.50
C GLU A 32 -9.49 11.66 -5.65
N ALA A 33 -10.11 12.19 -6.70
CA ALA A 33 -10.56 11.39 -7.85
C ALA A 33 -9.40 10.71 -8.61
N GLU A 34 -8.21 11.32 -8.60
CA GLU A 34 -7.03 10.74 -9.25
C GLU A 34 -6.58 9.43 -8.62
N HIS A 35 -6.87 9.20 -7.33
CA HIS A 35 -6.56 7.95 -6.65
C HIS A 35 -7.35 6.77 -7.20
N ALA A 36 -8.60 6.99 -7.59
CA ALA A 36 -9.43 5.96 -8.20
C ALA A 36 -8.80 5.45 -9.49
N GLY A 37 -8.29 6.34 -10.34
CA GLY A 37 -7.62 5.95 -11.58
C GLY A 37 -6.36 5.09 -11.36
N VAL A 38 -5.55 5.44 -10.35
CA VAL A 38 -4.34 4.66 -10.00
C VAL A 38 -4.72 3.28 -9.46
N ILE A 39 -5.67 3.22 -8.52
CA ILE A 39 -6.14 1.96 -7.93
C ILE A 39 -6.75 1.08 -9.02
N ALA A 40 -7.57 1.64 -9.90
CA ALA A 40 -8.16 0.91 -11.02
C ALA A 40 -7.10 0.32 -11.96
N GLY A 41 -6.04 1.08 -12.27
CA GLY A 41 -4.94 0.59 -13.09
C GLY A 41 -4.21 -0.61 -12.47
N ILE A 42 -3.90 -0.53 -11.17
CA ILE A 42 -3.26 -1.65 -10.44
C ILE A 42 -4.21 -2.84 -10.35
N ALA A 43 -5.48 -2.60 -10.00
CA ALA A 43 -6.48 -3.65 -9.86
C ALA A 43 -6.76 -4.36 -11.18
N SER A 44 -6.72 -3.64 -12.31
CA SER A 44 -6.81 -4.22 -13.66
C SER A 44 -5.64 -5.16 -13.92
N HIS A 45 -4.40 -4.73 -13.63
CA HIS A 45 -3.23 -5.58 -13.80
C HIS A 45 -3.30 -6.86 -12.96
N ILE A 46 -3.72 -6.73 -11.69
CA ILE A 46 -3.91 -7.88 -10.81
C ILE A 46 -5.01 -8.81 -11.37
N SER A 47 -6.13 -8.25 -11.82
CA SER A 47 -7.24 -9.03 -12.39
C SER A 47 -6.81 -9.82 -13.63
N ASP A 48 -5.98 -9.22 -14.49
CA ASP A 48 -5.40 -9.92 -15.64
C ASP A 48 -4.53 -11.10 -15.20
N VAL A 49 -3.70 -10.94 -14.17
CA VAL A 49 -2.89 -12.05 -13.63
C VAL A 49 -3.79 -13.15 -13.04
N LEU A 50 -4.83 -12.76 -12.29
CA LEU A 50 -5.76 -13.71 -11.66
C LEU A 50 -6.59 -14.49 -12.67
N SER A 51 -6.84 -13.94 -13.86
CA SER A 51 -7.54 -14.66 -14.94
C SER A 51 -6.85 -15.96 -15.37
N PHE A 52 -5.55 -16.10 -15.07
CA PHE A 52 -4.76 -17.31 -15.30
C PHE A 52 -4.53 -18.15 -14.03
N GLN A 53 -5.13 -17.79 -12.89
CA GLN A 53 -5.01 -18.48 -11.61
C GLN A 53 -6.24 -19.35 -11.34
N ASP A 54 -6.32 -20.51 -12.01
CA ASP A 54 -7.46 -21.44 -11.94
C ASP A 54 -7.85 -21.83 -10.50
N GLU A 55 -6.86 -22.00 -9.61
CA GLU A 55 -7.11 -22.36 -8.21
C GLU A 55 -7.86 -21.25 -7.46
N LEU A 56 -7.42 -19.99 -7.59
CA LEU A 56 -8.08 -18.87 -6.93
C LEU A 56 -9.45 -18.59 -7.56
N MET A 57 -9.54 -18.61 -8.88
CA MET A 57 -10.80 -18.38 -9.60
C MET A 57 -11.84 -19.46 -9.31
N SER A 58 -11.46 -20.69 -8.99
CA SER A 58 -12.44 -21.75 -8.66
C SER A 58 -12.78 -21.88 -7.17
N SER A 59 -11.94 -21.33 -6.29
CA SER A 59 -12.08 -21.49 -4.83
C SER A 59 -12.88 -20.40 -4.13
N PHE A 60 -13.04 -19.24 -4.78
CA PHE A 60 -13.55 -18.01 -4.17
C PHE A 60 -14.69 -17.39 -4.98
N TRP A 61 -15.56 -16.65 -4.30
CA TRP A 61 -16.60 -15.88 -4.97
C TRP A 61 -16.03 -14.63 -5.67
N PRO A 62 -16.68 -14.16 -6.75
CA PRO A 62 -16.34 -12.90 -7.40
C PRO A 62 -16.19 -11.69 -6.51
N SER A 63 -17.14 -11.50 -5.59
CA SER A 63 -17.12 -10.41 -4.65
C SER A 63 -15.94 -10.49 -3.67
N GLU A 64 -15.53 -11.71 -3.28
CA GLU A 64 -14.40 -11.94 -2.38
C GLU A 64 -13.06 -11.68 -3.09
N LEU A 65 -12.90 -12.22 -4.31
CA LEU A 65 -11.72 -11.93 -5.13
C LEU A 65 -11.62 -10.45 -5.46
N ALA A 66 -12.73 -9.78 -5.78
CA ALA A 66 -12.73 -8.35 -6.07
C ALA A 66 -12.37 -7.50 -4.84
N ALA A 67 -12.91 -7.85 -3.66
CA ALA A 67 -12.56 -7.19 -2.41
C ALA A 67 -11.06 -7.33 -2.10
N ALA A 68 -10.52 -8.55 -2.22
CA ALA A 68 -9.11 -8.81 -1.97
C ALA A 68 -8.19 -8.22 -3.05
N THR A 69 -8.65 -8.13 -4.31
CA THR A 69 -7.92 -7.46 -5.40
C THR A 69 -7.81 -5.97 -5.14
N LEU A 70 -8.89 -5.31 -4.70
CA LEU A 70 -8.85 -3.92 -4.29
C LEU A 70 -7.96 -3.74 -3.06
N HIS A 71 -8.08 -4.62 -2.05
CA HIS A 71 -7.20 -4.59 -0.88
C HIS A 71 -5.71 -4.67 -1.27
N ALA A 72 -5.34 -5.63 -2.12
CA ALA A 72 -3.98 -5.76 -2.65
C ALA A 72 -3.54 -4.51 -3.42
N SER A 73 -4.43 -3.93 -4.23
CA SER A 73 -4.14 -2.69 -4.97
C SER A 73 -3.85 -1.51 -4.04
N LEU A 74 -4.60 -1.40 -2.94
CA LEU A 74 -4.39 -0.38 -1.92
C LEU A 74 -3.06 -0.57 -1.17
N ILE A 75 -2.62 -1.82 -0.96
CA ILE A 75 -1.30 -2.12 -0.38
C ILE A 75 -0.18 -1.66 -1.31
N LEU A 76 -0.31 -1.92 -2.62
CA LEU A 76 0.67 -1.51 -3.63
C LEU A 76 0.68 0.00 -3.88
N CYS A 77 -0.43 0.68 -3.63
CA CYS A 77 -0.49 2.13 -3.71
C CYS A 77 0.33 2.77 -2.58
N THR A 78 1.40 3.48 -2.92
CA THR A 78 2.26 4.22 -1.96
C THR A 78 1.65 5.53 -1.47
N LYS A 79 0.43 5.88 -1.90
CA LYS A 79 -0.26 7.11 -1.50
C LYS A 79 -0.96 6.99 -0.15
N CYS A 80 -1.13 8.13 0.52
CA CYS A 80 -1.85 8.26 1.78
C CYS A 80 -3.36 8.42 1.51
N PHE A 81 -4.16 7.44 1.90
CA PHE A 81 -5.62 7.49 1.95
C PHE A 81 -6.10 6.77 3.21
N GLU A 82 -7.35 6.99 3.63
CA GLU A 82 -7.96 6.28 4.77
C GLU A 82 -8.20 4.80 4.43
N ARG A 83 -7.11 4.03 4.32
CA ARG A 83 -7.13 2.63 3.86
C ARG A 83 -8.13 1.80 4.66
N HIS A 84 -8.14 1.98 5.97
CA HIS A 84 -8.99 1.22 6.88
C HIS A 84 -10.49 1.46 6.63
N THR A 85 -10.94 2.71 6.53
CA THR A 85 -12.35 3.06 6.29
C THR A 85 -12.84 2.49 4.96
N LEU A 86 -12.04 2.62 3.90
CA LEU A 86 -12.37 2.14 2.58
C LEU A 86 -12.42 0.61 2.53
N THR A 87 -11.42 -0.08 3.08
CA THR A 87 -11.39 -1.55 3.16
C THR A 87 -12.58 -2.09 3.94
N LEU A 88 -12.92 -1.51 5.10
CA LEU A 88 -14.10 -1.91 5.86
C LEU A 88 -15.39 -1.77 5.06
N ARG A 89 -15.52 -0.69 4.26
CA ARG A 89 -16.69 -0.47 3.42
C ARG A 89 -16.79 -1.53 2.31
N ILE A 90 -15.68 -1.86 1.65
CA ILE A 90 -15.61 -2.91 0.63
C ILE A 90 -15.99 -4.26 1.25
N ASN A 91 -15.40 -4.61 2.39
CA ASN A 91 -15.67 -5.86 3.10
C ASN A 91 -17.16 -6.01 3.44
N HIS A 92 -17.78 -4.92 3.91
CA HIS A 92 -19.22 -4.88 4.18
C HIS A 92 -20.07 -5.13 2.93
N LEU A 93 -19.76 -4.48 1.80
CA LEU A 93 -20.48 -4.65 0.54
C LEU A 93 -20.38 -6.10 0.01
N CYS A 94 -19.21 -6.72 0.18
CA CYS A 94 -18.96 -8.10 -0.23
C CYS A 94 -19.36 -9.15 0.81
N ARG A 95 -19.84 -8.73 2.01
CA ARG A 95 -20.20 -9.61 3.14
C ARG A 95 -19.07 -10.56 3.54
N VAL A 96 -17.83 -10.10 3.45
CA VAL A 96 -16.62 -10.85 3.75
C VAL A 96 -15.97 -10.28 5.01
N LYS A 97 -15.29 -11.13 5.78
CA LYS A 97 -14.55 -10.69 6.97
C LYS A 97 -13.20 -10.12 6.58
N GLU A 98 -12.71 -9.18 7.38
CA GLU A 98 -11.40 -8.55 7.19
C GLU A 98 -10.25 -9.57 7.19
N GLU A 99 -10.26 -10.53 8.12
CA GLU A 99 -9.27 -11.61 8.21
C GLU A 99 -9.20 -12.47 6.93
N ASP A 100 -10.35 -12.78 6.32
CA ASP A 100 -10.43 -13.57 5.11
C ASP A 100 -9.92 -12.74 3.90
N VAL A 101 -10.24 -11.44 3.85
CA VAL A 101 -9.75 -10.51 2.80
C VAL A 101 -8.25 -10.29 2.90
N ALA A 102 -7.71 -10.11 4.10
CA ALA A 102 -6.28 -9.95 4.33
C ALA A 102 -5.52 -11.17 3.80
N SER A 103 -5.89 -12.38 4.26
CA SER A 103 -5.25 -13.63 3.81
C SER A 103 -5.38 -13.85 2.30
N LEU A 104 -6.53 -13.53 1.70
CA LEU A 104 -6.72 -13.65 0.26
C LEU A 104 -5.91 -12.61 -0.51
N SER A 105 -5.79 -11.39 -0.01
CA SER A 105 -5.00 -10.32 -0.63
C SER A 105 -3.50 -10.64 -0.65
N GLU A 106 -2.99 -11.32 0.39
CA GLU A 106 -1.60 -11.81 0.40
C GLU A 106 -1.36 -12.83 -0.70
N LYS A 107 -2.27 -13.79 -0.88
CA LYS A 107 -2.19 -14.78 -1.98
C LYS A 107 -2.21 -14.10 -3.34
N ILE A 108 -3.10 -13.12 -3.51
CA ILE A 108 -3.21 -12.34 -4.74
C ILE A 108 -1.93 -11.52 -4.99
N LEU A 109 -1.38 -10.87 -3.97
CA LEU A 109 -0.11 -10.13 -4.06
C LEU A 109 1.03 -11.07 -4.48
N THR A 110 1.16 -12.22 -3.82
CA THR A 110 2.17 -13.23 -4.15
C THR A 110 2.04 -13.71 -5.60
N ALA A 111 0.81 -13.90 -6.10
CA ALA A 111 0.57 -14.26 -7.49
C ALA A 111 0.92 -13.12 -8.47
N ALA A 112 0.60 -11.87 -8.12
CA ALA A 112 0.77 -10.70 -9.00
C ALA A 112 2.23 -10.23 -9.12
N ILE A 113 2.97 -10.18 -8.01
CA ILE A 113 4.32 -9.58 -7.96
C ILE A 113 5.42 -10.55 -7.52
N GLY A 114 5.06 -11.79 -7.20
CA GLY A 114 5.97 -12.82 -6.73
C GLY A 114 6.24 -12.77 -5.22
N ASN A 115 6.49 -13.95 -4.64
CA ASN A 115 6.60 -14.14 -3.19
C ASN A 115 7.60 -13.20 -2.51
N ARG A 116 8.83 -13.11 -3.04
CA ARG A 116 9.89 -12.27 -2.47
C ARG A 116 9.50 -10.79 -2.40
N CYS A 117 8.80 -10.27 -3.40
CA CYS A 117 8.38 -8.88 -3.43
C CYS A 117 7.17 -8.65 -2.51
N ALA A 118 6.24 -9.61 -2.47
CA ALA A 118 5.08 -9.55 -1.59
C ALA A 118 5.51 -9.52 -0.11
N GLU A 119 6.44 -10.38 0.30
CA GLU A 119 6.99 -10.40 1.67
C GLU A 119 7.57 -9.04 2.08
N LEU A 120 8.44 -8.45 1.24
CA LEU A 120 9.03 -7.13 1.51
C LEU A 120 8.00 -6.02 1.67
N ILE A 121 6.93 -6.05 0.87
CA ILE A 121 5.87 -5.05 0.94
C ILE A 121 5.05 -5.26 2.22
N LEU A 122 4.64 -6.49 2.53
CA LEU A 122 3.80 -6.78 3.69
C LEU A 122 4.52 -6.47 5.01
N GLU A 123 5.81 -6.81 5.12
CA GLU A 123 6.66 -6.44 6.26
C GLU A 123 6.80 -4.93 6.40
N GLY A 124 6.95 -4.20 5.29
CA GLY A 124 7.02 -2.73 5.28
C GLY A 124 5.68 -2.01 5.45
N SER A 125 4.56 -2.71 5.27
CA SER A 125 3.21 -2.12 5.29
C SER A 125 2.53 -2.14 6.66
N GLY A 126 3.16 -2.75 7.67
CA GLY A 126 2.63 -2.81 9.04
C GLY A 126 1.34 -3.63 9.18
N ILE A 127 1.07 -4.56 8.27
CA ILE A 127 -0.12 -5.43 8.30
C ILE A 127 0.07 -6.57 9.33
N THR A 128 1.30 -6.83 9.77
CA THR A 128 1.58 -7.59 10.99
C THR A 128 1.34 -6.69 12.20
N ALA A 129 0.15 -6.77 12.77
CA ALA A 129 -0.21 -6.08 14.00
C ALA A 129 0.67 -6.52 15.18
N GLU A 130 1.64 -5.69 15.55
CA GLU A 130 1.94 -5.37 16.96
C GLU A 130 2.21 -3.86 17.04
N GLU A 131 1.33 -3.17 17.78
CA GLU A 131 1.54 -1.91 18.49
C GLU A 131 2.37 -0.82 17.79
N SER A 132 1.67 0.11 17.13
CA SER A 132 2.13 1.50 17.04
C SER A 132 2.09 2.12 18.45
N ASP A 133 3.11 1.85 19.25
CA ASP A 133 3.45 2.68 20.41
C ASP A 133 4.19 3.94 19.88
N PRO A 134 3.64 5.16 20.05
CA PRO A 134 4.23 6.38 19.48
C PRO A 134 5.48 6.87 20.22
N GLU A 135 6.12 6.08 21.09
CA GLU A 135 7.25 6.53 21.91
C GLU A 135 8.65 6.00 21.52
N GLN A 136 8.83 5.22 20.44
CA GLN A 136 10.17 4.72 20.05
C GLN A 136 10.81 5.37 18.81
N LEU A 137 10.39 6.59 18.44
CA LEU A 137 11.22 7.51 17.64
C LEU A 137 12.04 8.43 18.55
N ALA A 138 12.69 7.87 19.57
CA ALA A 138 13.75 8.57 20.27
C ALA A 138 15.00 8.59 19.36
N LEU A 139 15.10 9.63 18.52
CA LEU A 139 16.38 10.03 17.94
C LEU A 139 17.42 10.09 19.07
N PRO A 140 18.64 9.56 18.90
CA PRO A 140 19.68 9.72 19.91
C PRO A 140 19.92 11.23 20.11
N PRO A 141 20.06 11.71 21.36
CA PRO A 141 20.28 13.12 21.60
C PRO A 141 21.60 13.52 20.95
N PHE A 142 21.55 14.46 20.01
CA PHE A 142 22.74 15.20 19.58
C PHE A 142 23.31 15.88 20.82
N ARG A 143 24.41 15.34 21.36
CA ARG A 143 25.25 16.06 22.30
C ARG A 143 26.06 17.08 21.50
N PRO A 144 25.92 18.39 21.76
CA PRO A 144 27.01 19.29 21.43
C PRO A 144 28.12 18.99 22.44
N SER A 145 29.20 18.36 21.98
CA SER A 145 30.45 18.35 22.73
C SER A 145 31.14 19.69 22.48
N ASP A 146 30.81 20.67 23.32
CA ASP A 146 31.71 21.78 23.58
C ASP A 146 32.95 21.22 24.29
N SER A 147 34.12 21.48 23.72
CA SER A 147 35.41 21.37 24.38
C SER A 147 36.34 22.37 23.73
N ASP A 148 36.37 23.56 24.34
CA ASP A 148 37.30 24.65 24.09
C ASP A 148 38.76 24.19 24.17
N SER A 149 39.63 24.80 23.36
CA SER A 149 40.96 25.23 23.82
C SER A 149 41.62 26.19 22.82
N ASP A 150 41.64 27.44 23.25
CA ASP A 150 42.63 28.52 23.04
C ASP A 150 43.82 28.31 22.11
N GLY A 151 44.07 29.34 21.29
CA GLY A 151 45.39 29.58 20.69
C GLY A 151 45.47 30.68 19.63
N PHE A 152 45.53 31.95 20.07
CA PHE A 152 46.41 33.04 19.57
C PHE A 152 46.90 32.98 18.08
N ILE A 153 46.63 33.96 17.22
CA ILE A 153 47.43 35.20 16.94
C ILE A 153 46.62 36.00 15.88
N SER A 154 46.13 37.20 16.19
CA SER A 154 46.68 38.52 15.79
C SER A 154 46.89 38.77 14.28
N GLY A 155 46.13 39.73 13.76
CA GLY A 155 46.69 40.80 12.93
C GLY A 155 46.37 40.75 11.42
N ARG A 156 45.75 41.85 10.96
CA ARG A 156 45.94 42.47 9.62
C ARG A 156 45.44 41.66 8.42
N ASP A 157 44.86 42.21 7.37
CA ASP A 157 44.68 43.56 6.91
C ASP A 157 43.55 43.50 5.86
N GLU A 158 42.95 44.66 5.64
CA GLU A 158 42.39 45.11 4.37
C GLU A 158 42.88 44.30 3.15
N GLN A 159 41.95 43.88 2.28
CA GLN A 159 41.94 44.29 0.87
C GLN A 159 40.97 43.45 0.01
N ARG A 160 40.33 44.19 -0.91
CA ARG A 160 39.64 43.77 -2.15
C ARG A 160 38.19 43.28 -1.97
N GLN A 161 37.20 44.17 -1.92
CA GLN A 161 36.72 44.93 -3.10
C GLN A 161 37.53 44.73 -4.39
N LYS A 162 37.10 43.82 -5.26
CA LYS A 162 37.07 44.05 -6.73
C LYS A 162 36.54 42.83 -7.47
N ARG A 163 35.64 43.13 -8.41
CA ARG A 163 35.15 42.34 -9.57
C ARG A 163 33.85 41.57 -9.33
N GLN A 164 32.71 42.24 -9.22
CA GLN A 164 31.85 42.60 -10.38
C GLN A 164 32.51 42.67 -11.77
N ARG A 165 31.85 42.01 -12.73
CA ARG A 165 32.09 41.97 -14.18
C ARG A 165 33.15 40.96 -14.65
N ARG A 166 32.68 39.76 -14.97
CA ARG A 166 32.81 39.24 -16.34
C ARG A 166 31.48 38.66 -16.77
#